data_AF-E6XDY7-F1
#
_entry.id   AF-E6XDY7-F1
#
_cell.length_a   1.000
_cell.length_b   1.000
_cell.length_c   1.000
_cell.angle_alpha   90.00
_cell.angle_beta   90.00
_cell.angle_gamma   90.00
#
_symmetry.space_group_name_H-M   'P 1'
#
loop_
_entity.id
_entity.type
_entity.pdbx_description
1 polymer ?
#
loop_
_entity_poly.entity_id
_entity_poly.type
_entity_poly.pdbx_seq_one_letter_code
_entity_poly.pdbx_strand_id
1 'polypeptide(L)'
;MKILHAINTWSFTITVLLYITIFGGLMAQFILGIIQVIMALYLTYQMNKNGKIHTAIRTYWSYVIPYLILLFVFSNINIYPHELLVWIYLGVIPMVLAGYFVHITKTLKNEMLLLNNSTNEETIEKI
;
A
#
# COMPACT_ATOMS: atom_id res chain seq x y z
N MET A 1 -0.19 -1.78 15.24
CA MET A 1 0.26 -0.99 14.08
C MET A 1 -0.61 0.25 13.77
N LYS A 2 -0.96 1.06 14.78
CA LYS A 2 -1.75 2.30 14.57
C LYS A 2 -0.95 3.34 13.76
N ILE A 3 0.35 3.42 14.04
CA ILE A 3 1.29 4.33 13.38
C ILE A 3 1.43 4.02 11.88
N LEU A 4 1.63 2.75 11.51
CA LEU A 4 1.77 2.35 10.10
C LEU A 4 0.53 2.73 9.28
N HIS A 5 -0.66 2.41 9.77
CA HIS A 5 -1.91 2.78 9.11
C HIS A 5 -2.09 4.31 9.03
N ALA A 6 -1.73 5.04 10.09
CA ALA A 6 -1.81 6.50 10.09
C ALA A 6 -0.87 7.12 9.05
N ILE A 7 0.40 6.68 8.99
CA ILE A 7 1.37 7.15 7.99
C ILE A 7 0.82 6.92 6.57
N ASN A 8 0.42 5.68 6.25
CA ASN A 8 -0.08 5.36 4.92
C ASN A 8 -1.34 6.17 4.54
N THR A 9 -2.27 6.33 5.48
CA THR A 9 -3.51 7.07 5.25
C THR A 9 -3.25 8.56 5.06
N TRP A 10 -2.40 9.17 5.88
CA TRP A 10 -2.04 10.58 5.75
C TRP A 10 -1.25 10.84 4.48
N SER A 11 -0.26 10.00 4.15
CA SER A 11 0.51 10.11 2.90
C SER A 11 -0.40 9.99 1.68
N PHE A 12 -1.36 9.05 1.68
CA PHE A 12 -2.34 8.93 0.60
C PHE A 12 -3.24 10.16 0.50
N THR A 13 -3.77 10.65 1.63
CA THR A 13 -4.67 11.82 1.67
C THR A 13 -3.97 13.08 1.18
N ILE A 14 -2.74 13.32 1.63
CA ILE A 14 -1.93 14.46 1.17
C ILE A 14 -1.66 14.35 -0.33
N THR A 15 -1.38 13.14 -0.84
CA THR A 15 -1.17 12.91 -2.28
C THR A 15 -2.43 13.24 -3.08
N VAL A 16 -3.61 12.78 -2.64
CA VAL A 16 -4.91 13.12 -3.27
C VAL A 16 -5.16 14.64 -3.24
N LEU A 17 -4.87 15.32 -2.14
CA LEU A 17 -5.02 16.77 -2.06
C LEU A 17 -4.07 17.50 -3.01
N LEU A 18 -2.83 17.01 -3.16
CA LEU A 18 -1.86 17.59 -4.07
C LEU A 18 -2.19 17.36 -5.55
N TYR A 19 -3.10 16.45 -5.89
CA TYR A 19 -3.62 16.32 -7.26
C TYR A 19 -4.41 17.55 -7.73
N ILE A 20 -4.81 18.46 -6.83
CA ILE A 20 -5.36 19.78 -7.23
C ILE A 20 -4.36 20.55 -8.11
N THR A 21 -3.04 20.39 -7.88
CA THR A 21 -2.00 21.04 -8.69
C THR A 21 -1.45 20.14 -9.80
N ILE A 22 -2.00 18.94 -10.00
CA ILE A 22 -1.60 17.85 -10.91
C ILE A 22 -0.13 17.42 -10.75
N PHE A 23 0.82 18.32 -11.01
CA PHE A 23 2.26 18.12 -10.86
C PHE A 23 2.66 17.79 -9.41
N GLY A 24 2.06 18.49 -8.43
CA GLY A 24 2.28 18.18 -7.02
C GLY A 24 1.81 16.78 -6.65
N GLY A 25 0.65 16.36 -7.19
CA GLY A 25 0.09 15.02 -7.00
C GLY A 25 1.01 13.94 -7.54
N LEU A 26 1.53 14.09 -8.77
CA LEU A 26 2.47 13.13 -9.37
C LEU A 26 3.76 12.99 -8.57
N MET A 27 4.35 14.11 -8.11
CA MET A 27 5.56 14.08 -7.28
C MET A 27 5.30 13.42 -5.92
N ALA A 28 4.20 13.77 -5.27
CA ALA A 28 3.81 13.17 -4.00
C ALA A 28 3.51 11.68 -4.13
N GLN A 29 2.90 11.26 -5.25
CA GLN A 29 2.62 9.87 -5.54
C GLN A 29 3.89 9.04 -5.65
N PHE A 30 4.97 9.58 -6.23
CA PHE A 30 6.25 8.89 -6.28
C PHE A 30 6.80 8.62 -4.87
N ILE A 31 6.76 9.63 -3.99
CA ILE A 31 7.16 9.50 -2.58
C ILE A 31 6.25 8.49 -1.86
N LEU A 32 4.93 8.56 -2.09
CA LEU A 32 3.96 7.62 -1.54
C LEU A 32 4.28 6.17 -1.94
N GLY A 33 4.60 5.93 -3.21
CA GLY A 33 4.99 4.60 -3.70
C GLY A 33 6.19 4.03 -2.94
N ILE A 34 7.22 4.84 -2.69
CA ILE A 34 8.40 4.42 -1.91
C ILE A 34 8.00 4.05 -0.47
N ILE A 35 7.21 4.89 0.19
CA ILE A 35 6.72 4.63 1.56
C ILE A 35 5.94 3.30 1.60
N GLN A 36 5.09 3.05 0.61
CA GLN A 36 4.27 1.84 0.53
C GLN A 36 5.09 0.58 0.28
N VAL A 37 6.13 0.63 -0.56
CA VAL A 37 7.05 -0.49 -0.77
C VAL A 37 7.83 -0.81 0.52
N ILE A 38 8.36 0.21 1.20
CA ILE A 38 9.09 0.03 2.47
C ILE A 38 8.17 -0.58 3.53
N MET A 39 6.95 -0.06 3.66
CA MET A 39 5.95 -0.61 4.57
C MET A 39 5.58 -2.05 4.23
N ALA A 40 5.40 -2.38 2.94
CA ALA A 40 5.05 -3.72 2.49
C ALA A 40 6.17 -4.72 2.80
N LEU A 41 7.43 -4.34 2.64
CA LEU A 41 8.59 -5.15 3.02
C LEU A 41 8.63 -5.41 4.53
N TYR A 42 8.47 -4.35 5.33
CA TYR A 42 8.40 -4.46 6.79
C TYR A 42 7.29 -5.43 7.25
N LEU A 43 6.10 -5.29 6.66
CA LEU A 43 4.96 -6.17 6.94
C LEU A 43 5.21 -7.61 6.48
N THR A 44 5.90 -7.80 5.36
CA THR A 44 6.23 -9.14 4.85
C THR A 44 7.22 -9.85 5.78
N TYR A 45 8.18 -9.14 6.35
CA TYR A 45 9.17 -9.69 7.27
C TYR A 45 8.58 -10.03 8.64
N GLN A 46 7.75 -9.15 9.18
CA GLN A 46 7.28 -9.28 10.56
C GLN A 46 6.11 -10.26 10.74
N MET A 47 5.43 -10.66 9.67
CA MET A 47 4.17 -11.39 9.78
C MET A 47 4.33 -12.88 9.49
N ASN A 48 3.85 -13.70 10.42
CA ASN A 48 3.94 -15.15 10.35
C ASN A 48 3.22 -15.70 9.10
N LYS A 49 3.80 -16.75 8.48
CA LYS A 49 3.48 -17.18 7.10
C LYS A 49 2.03 -17.63 6.85
N ASN A 50 1.23 -17.86 7.89
CA ASN A 50 -0.06 -18.56 7.78
C ASN A 50 -1.28 -17.70 8.15
N GLY A 51 -1.14 -16.39 8.38
CA GLY A 51 -2.28 -15.51 8.70
C GLY A 51 -3.06 -15.04 7.45
N LYS A 52 -4.35 -14.69 7.62
CA LYS A 52 -5.17 -14.01 6.59
C LYS A 52 -4.47 -12.78 6.01
N ILE A 53 -3.74 -12.10 6.88
CA ILE A 53 -2.85 -10.98 6.59
C ILE A 53 -1.76 -11.32 5.58
N HIS A 54 -1.08 -12.46 5.75
CA HIS A 54 -0.01 -12.86 4.86
C HIS A 54 -0.54 -13.04 3.43
N THR A 55 -1.78 -13.55 3.31
CA THR A 55 -2.47 -13.65 2.02
C THR A 55 -2.75 -12.27 1.42
N ALA A 56 -3.22 -11.29 2.21
CA ALA A 56 -3.48 -9.93 1.73
C ALA A 56 -2.22 -9.23 1.22
N ILE A 57 -1.09 -9.37 1.93
CA ILE A 57 0.21 -8.81 1.53
C ILE A 57 0.76 -9.54 0.29
N ARG A 58 0.59 -10.87 0.20
CA ARG A 58 0.96 -11.64 -0.99
C ARG A 58 0.16 -11.19 -2.21
N THR A 59 -1.13 -10.97 -2.05
CA THR A 59 -1.99 -10.42 -3.11
C THR A 59 -1.53 -9.02 -3.51
N TYR A 60 -1.16 -8.15 -2.57
CA TYR A 60 -0.58 -6.85 -2.90
C TYR A 60 0.69 -6.97 -3.74
N TRP A 61 1.64 -7.81 -3.35
CA TRP A 61 2.86 -8.06 -4.14
C TRP A 61 2.56 -8.63 -5.52
N SER A 62 1.51 -9.46 -5.66
CA SER A 62 1.09 -10.00 -6.97
C SER A 62 0.59 -8.92 -7.94
N TYR A 63 0.18 -7.75 -7.46
CA TYR A 63 -0.18 -6.61 -8.31
C TYR A 63 0.99 -5.63 -8.49
N VAL A 64 1.77 -5.38 -7.43
CA VAL A 64 2.88 -4.43 -7.47
C VAL A 64 4.04 -4.92 -8.32
N ILE A 65 4.42 -6.20 -8.22
CA ILE A 65 5.57 -6.73 -8.99
C ILE A 65 5.31 -6.64 -10.50
N PRO A 66 4.17 -7.12 -11.04
CA PRO A 66 3.88 -6.95 -12.45
C PRO A 66 3.84 -5.49 -12.89
N TYR A 67 3.27 -4.60 -12.06
CA TYR A 67 3.27 -3.16 -12.35
C TYR A 67 4.69 -2.58 -12.45
N LEU A 68 5.58 -2.90 -11.51
CA LEU A 68 6.97 -2.42 -11.54
C LEU A 68 7.75 -3.00 -12.73
N ILE A 69 7.56 -4.28 -13.05
CA ILE A 69 8.19 -4.91 -14.22
C ILE A 69 7.70 -4.21 -15.50
N LEU A 70 6.39 -4.01 -15.61
CA LEU A 70 5.79 -3.34 -16.75
C LEU A 70 6.31 -1.90 -16.87
N LEU A 71 6.48 -1.19 -15.75
CA LEU A 71 6.99 0.19 -15.72
C LEU A 71 8.44 0.23 -16.21
N PHE A 72 9.25 -0.73 -15.78
CA PHE A 72 10.63 -0.88 -16.22
C PHE A 72 10.70 -1.18 -17.72
N VAL A 73 9.89 -2.12 -18.22
CA VAL A 73 9.85 -2.47 -19.64
C VAL A 73 9.42 -1.27 -20.49
N PHE A 74 8.31 -0.59 -20.16
CA PHE A 74 7.84 0.58 -20.89
C PHE A 74 8.83 1.76 -20.85
N SER A 75 9.61 1.91 -19.78
CA SER A 75 10.61 2.98 -19.68
C SER A 75 11.85 2.72 -20.55
N ASN A 76 12.13 1.46 -20.92
CA ASN A 76 13.33 1.09 -21.68
C ASN A 76 13.06 0.80 -23.16
N ILE A 77 11.81 0.56 -23.55
CA ILE A 77 11.44 0.39 -24.95
C ILE A 77 10.96 1.73 -25.48
N ASN A 78 11.51 2.18 -26.61
CA ASN A 78 11.14 3.44 -27.27
C ASN A 78 9.78 3.33 -28.01
N ILE A 79 8.78 2.77 -27.33
CA ILE A 79 7.39 2.78 -27.76
C ILE A 79 6.82 4.12 -27.33
N TYR A 80 6.15 4.82 -28.24
CA TYR A 80 5.39 6.03 -27.94
C TYR A 80 3.92 5.63 -27.72
N PRO A 81 3.52 5.24 -26.49
CA PRO A 81 2.13 4.94 -26.20
C PRO A 81 1.27 6.19 -26.36
N HIS A 82 -0.02 5.97 -26.63
CA HIS A 82 -1.01 7.04 -26.66
C HIS A 82 -1.00 7.83 -25.33
N GLU A 83 -1.11 9.16 -25.36
CA GLU A 83 -0.96 10.02 -24.18
C GLU A 83 -1.88 9.59 -23.01
N LEU A 84 -3.13 9.26 -23.32
CA LEU A 84 -4.10 8.75 -22.34
C LEU A 84 -3.63 7.47 -21.62
N LEU A 85 -2.93 6.56 -22.31
CA LEU A 85 -2.36 5.36 -21.69
C LEU A 85 -1.26 5.72 -20.68
N VAL A 86 -0.43 6.72 -20.98
CA VAL A 86 0.62 7.20 -20.06
C VAL A 86 0.01 7.72 -18.76
N TRP A 87 -1.05 8.52 -18.84
CA TRP A 87 -1.74 9.07 -17.67
C TRP A 87 -2.41 7.99 -16.81
N ILE A 88 -3.06 7.01 -17.44
CA ILE A 88 -3.63 5.86 -16.71
C ILE A 88 -2.51 5.10 -15.99
N TYR A 89 -1.41 4.88 -16.69
CA TYR A 89 -0.31 4.07 -16.21
C TYR A 89 0.47 4.72 -15.07
N LEU A 90 0.79 6.00 -15.19
CA LEU A 90 1.58 6.74 -14.21
C LEU A 90 0.74 7.39 -13.11
N GLY A 91 -0.57 7.58 -13.30
CA GLY A 91 -1.45 8.20 -12.31
C GLY A 91 -2.47 7.22 -11.74
N VAL A 92 -3.37 6.72 -12.58
CA VAL A 92 -4.55 5.99 -12.10
C VAL A 92 -4.17 4.66 -11.44
N ILE A 93 -3.32 3.85 -12.07
CA ILE A 93 -2.94 2.53 -11.54
C ILE A 93 -2.22 2.64 -10.18
N PRO A 94 -1.18 3.49 -10.02
CA PRO A 94 -0.54 3.71 -8.73
C PRO A 94 -1.50 4.16 -7.63
N MET A 95 -2.46 5.04 -7.95
CA MET A 95 -3.44 5.51 -6.96
C MET A 95 -4.39 4.40 -6.51
N VAL A 96 -4.82 3.53 -7.42
CA VAL A 96 -5.64 2.36 -7.07
C VAL A 96 -4.86 1.40 -6.17
N LEU A 97 -3.59 1.11 -6.51
CA LEU A 97 -2.71 0.28 -5.67
C LEU A 97 -2.52 0.90 -4.29
N ALA A 98 -2.30 2.21 -4.24
CA ALA A 98 -2.13 2.93 -3.00
C ALA A 98 -3.38 2.88 -2.11
N GLY A 99 -4.56 3.06 -2.70
CA GLY A 99 -5.84 2.92 -2.01
C GLY A 99 -6.06 1.51 -1.47
N TYR A 100 -5.74 0.47 -2.25
CA TYR A 100 -5.80 -0.91 -1.80
C TYR A 100 -4.83 -1.17 -0.63
N PHE A 101 -3.64 -0.59 -0.65
CA PHE A 101 -2.69 -0.71 0.45
C PHE A 101 -3.18 -0.02 1.73
N VAL A 102 -3.87 1.12 1.63
CA VAL A 102 -4.56 1.74 2.77
C VAL A 102 -5.59 0.78 3.36
N HIS A 103 -6.38 0.12 2.53
CA HIS A 103 -7.34 -0.90 2.98
C HIS A 103 -6.64 -2.05 3.73
N ILE A 104 -5.54 -2.59 3.18
CA ILE A 104 -4.75 -3.63 3.87
C ILE A 104 -4.33 -3.14 5.25
N THR A 105 -3.65 -1.99 5.34
CA THR A 105 -3.15 -1.48 6.63
C THR A 105 -4.25 -1.23 7.66
N LYS A 106 -5.47 -0.89 7.22
CA LYS A 106 -6.65 -0.77 8.08
C LYS A 106 -7.10 -2.13 8.63
N THR A 107 -7.21 -3.13 7.76
CA THR A 107 -7.57 -4.50 8.16
C THR A 107 -6.54 -5.07 9.14
N LEU A 108 -5.25 -4.84 8.89
CA LEU A 108 -4.16 -5.21 9.81
C LEU A 108 -4.33 -4.59 11.19
N LYS A 109 -4.58 -3.28 11.24
CA LYS A 109 -4.79 -2.56 12.50
C LYS A 109 -5.94 -3.18 13.28
N ASN A 110 -7.05 -3.52 12.62
CA ASN A 110 -8.22 -4.09 13.29
C ASN A 110 -7.97 -5.50 13.80
N GLU A 111 -7.36 -6.39 13.00
CA GLU A 111 -7.07 -7.76 13.43
C GLU A 111 -6.10 -7.80 14.64
N MET A 112 -5.08 -6.94 14.66
CA MET A 112 -4.19 -6.83 15.82
C MET A 112 -4.89 -6.29 17.07
N LEU A 113 -5.87 -5.39 16.92
CA LEU A 113 -6.63 -4.90 18.06
C LEU A 113 -7.51 -6.01 18.65
N LEU A 114 -8.14 -6.82 17.80
CA LEU A 114 -8.96 -7.95 18.23
C LEU A 114 -8.12 -9.01 18.98
N LEU A 115 -6.95 -9.37 18.46
CA LEU A 115 -6.04 -10.32 19.12
C LEU A 115 -5.55 -9.83 20.49
N ASN A 116 -5.27 -8.52 20.62
CA ASN A 116 -4.83 -7.96 21.88
C ASN A 116 -5.96 -7.94 22.93
N ASN A 117 -7.20 -7.72 22.49
CA ASN A 117 -8.37 -7.74 23.38
C ASN A 117 -8.68 -9.17 23.87
N SER A 118 -8.65 -10.18 22.98
CA SER A 118 -8.88 -11.57 23.38
C SER A 118 -7.83 -12.10 24.36
N THR A 119 -6.56 -11.69 24.18
CA THR A 119 -5.47 -12.07 25.08
C THR A 119 -5.64 -11.45 26.47
N ASN A 120 -6.13 -10.21 26.54
CA ASN A 120 -6.40 -9.54 27.82
C ASN A 120 -7.59 -10.20 28.56
N GLU A 121 -8.65 -10.58 27.85
CA GLU A 121 -9.79 -11.29 28.45
C GLU A 121 -9.36 -12.65 29.04
N GLU A 122 -8.60 -13.47 28.30
CA GLU A 122 -8.07 -14.74 28.81
C GLU A 122 -7.11 -14.58 29.99
N THR A 123 -6.42 -13.45 30.09
CA THR A 123 -5.50 -13.17 31.22
C THR A 123 -6.28 -12.78 32.47
N ILE A 124 -7.36 -12.02 32.31
CA ILE A 124 -8.25 -11.62 33.42
C ILE A 124 -9.02 -12.83 33.96
N GLU A 125 -9.46 -13.75 33.11
CA GLU A 125 -10.19 -14.96 33.53
C GLU A 125 -9.31 -15.97 34.30
N LYS A 126 -7.99 -15.85 34.20
CA LYS A 126 -7.02 -16.72 34.89
C LYS A 126 -6.53 -16.18 36.25
N ILE A 127 -7.01 -15.02 36.70
CA ILE A 127 -6.66 -14.38 37.99
C ILE A 127 -7.83 -14.53 38.96
#